data_AF-A0A4Z0BED4-F1
#
_entry.id   AF-A0A4Z0BED4-F1
#
_cell.length_a   1.000
_cell.length_b   1.000
_cell.length_c   1.000
_cell.angle_alpha   90.00
_cell.angle_beta   90.00
_cell.angle_gamma   90.00
#
_symmetry.space_group_name_H-M   'P 1'
#
loop_
_entity.id
_entity.type
_entity.pdbx_description
1 polymer ?
#
loop_
_entity_poly.entity_id
_entity_poly.type
_entity_poly.pdbx_seq_one_letter_code
_entity_poly.pdbx_strand_id
1 'polypeptide(L)'
;MQTSPAAALPSLHEASRALWLATLSLMAAFMQTQAPAHRCLMARRIARNFDTLGEQECFSQDCRQRFARLGTRWHRRADSLQGRGPGTFFARVQRTLGLR
;
A
#
# COMPACT_ATOMS: atom_id res chain seq x y z
N MET A 1 -10.13 -13.59 -32.01
CA MET A 1 -8.77 -13.83 -31.49
C MET A 1 -8.90 -14.46 -30.11
N GLN A 2 -8.79 -15.78 -30.01
CA GLN A 2 -8.86 -16.50 -28.74
C GLN A 2 -7.46 -16.49 -28.11
N THR A 3 -7.27 -15.73 -27.03
CA THR A 3 -6.06 -15.83 -26.22
C THR A 3 -6.09 -17.15 -25.48
N SER A 4 -5.28 -18.11 -25.95
CA SER A 4 -5.14 -19.43 -25.35
C SER A 4 -4.70 -19.30 -23.88
N PRO A 5 -5.37 -19.96 -22.91
CA PRO A 5 -5.07 -19.81 -21.48
C PRO A 5 -3.65 -20.22 -21.11
N ALA A 6 -3.03 -21.11 -21.91
CA ALA A 6 -1.64 -21.53 -21.75
C ALA A 6 -0.62 -20.40 -21.98
N ALA A 7 -0.94 -19.40 -22.81
CA ALA A 7 -0.09 -18.24 -23.05
C ALA A 7 -0.26 -17.13 -21.97
N ALA A 8 -1.33 -17.18 -21.17
CA ALA A 8 -1.67 -16.15 -20.18
C ALA A 8 -0.97 -16.35 -18.81
N LEU A 9 -0.57 -17.58 -18.48
CA LEU A 9 0.13 -17.89 -17.22
C LEU A 9 1.55 -17.31 -17.14
N PRO A 10 2.43 -17.46 -18.16
CA PRO A 10 3.76 -16.88 -18.10
C PRO A 10 3.73 -15.34 -18.05
N SER A 11 2.77 -14.71 -18.74
CA SER A 11 2.58 -13.26 -18.67
C SER A 11 2.05 -12.80 -17.32
N LEU A 12 1.17 -13.57 -16.67
CA LEU A 12 0.71 -13.30 -15.30
C LEU A 12 1.84 -13.38 -14.28
N HIS A 13 2.72 -14.38 -14.41
CA HIS A 13 3.88 -14.52 -13.53
C HIS A 13 4.86 -13.34 -13.69
N GLU A 14 5.14 -12.93 -14.92
CA GLU A 14 6.01 -11.78 -15.20
C GLU A 14 5.38 -10.47 -14.70
N ALA A 15 4.08 -10.25 -14.93
CA ALA A 15 3.36 -9.10 -14.43
C ALA A 15 3.37 -9.04 -12.89
N SER A 16 3.14 -10.17 -12.23
CA SER A 16 3.16 -10.28 -10.77
C SER A 16 4.56 -10.01 -10.20
N ARG A 17 5.61 -10.51 -10.88
CA ARG A 17 7.01 -10.22 -10.52
C ARG A 17 7.35 -8.74 -10.69
N ALA A 18 6.95 -8.13 -11.80
CA ALA A 18 7.17 -6.71 -12.05
C ALA A 18 6.46 -5.85 -10.99
N LEU A 19 5.21 -6.19 -10.64
CA LEU A 19 4.46 -5.51 -9.58
C LEU A 19 5.12 -5.68 -8.21
N TRP A 20 5.65 -6.87 -7.90
CA TRP A 20 6.40 -7.09 -6.67
C TRP A 20 7.65 -6.21 -6.59
N LEU A 21 8.45 -6.16 -7.66
CA LEU A 21 9.64 -5.30 -7.73
C LEU A 21 9.27 -3.81 -7.60
N ALA A 22 8.22 -3.36 -8.28
CA ALA A 22 7.73 -1.99 -8.15
C ALA A 22 7.32 -1.66 -6.70
N THR A 23 6.71 -2.63 -6.01
CA THR A 23 6.30 -2.49 -4.60
C THR A 23 7.52 -2.35 -3.69
N LEU A 24 8.55 -3.18 -3.88
CA LEU A 24 9.80 -3.07 -3.12
C LEU A 24 10.52 -1.74 -3.37
N SER A 25 10.58 -1.29 -4.62
CA SER A 25 11.17 0.00 -4.99
C SER A 25 10.43 1.17 -4.33
N LEU A 26 9.09 1.13 -4.29
CA LEU A 26 8.29 2.13 -3.57
C LEU A 26 8.53 2.10 -2.07
N MET A 27 8.65 0.91 -1.46
CA MET A 27 8.98 0.78 -0.04
C MET A 27 10.36 1.36 0.26
N ALA A 28 11.35 1.12 -0.60
CA ALA A 28 12.69 1.70 -0.46
C ALA A 28 12.65 3.24 -0.57
N ALA A 29 11.99 3.77 -1.58
CA ALA A 29 11.85 5.21 -1.77
C ALA A 29 11.04 5.88 -0.63
N PHE A 30 10.05 5.19 -0.06
CA PHE A 30 9.30 5.67 1.10
C PHE A 30 10.19 5.88 2.34
N MET A 31 11.22 5.05 2.52
CA MET A 31 12.17 5.18 3.63
C MET A 31 13.08 6.40 3.49
N GLN A 32 13.39 6.79 2.25
CA GLN A 32 14.26 7.94 1.94
C GLN A 32 13.48 9.27 1.89
N THR A 33 12.18 9.21 1.63
CA THR A 33 11.33 10.41 1.49
C THR A 33 11.02 11.02 2.86
N GLN A 34 11.32 12.30 3.05
CA GLN A 34 10.97 13.04 4.28
C GLN A 34 9.61 13.75 4.20
N ALA A 35 9.20 14.21 3.02
CA ALA A 35 7.96 14.99 2.83
C ALA A 35 6.69 14.17 3.19
N PRO A 36 5.91 14.56 4.22
CA PRO A 36 4.81 13.73 4.75
C PRO A 36 3.69 13.44 3.73
N ALA A 37 3.31 14.43 2.92
CA ALA A 37 2.29 14.27 1.89
C ALA A 37 2.71 13.25 0.82
N HIS A 38 3.96 13.32 0.36
CA HIS A 38 4.51 12.37 -0.60
C HIS A 38 4.58 10.96 -0.02
N ARG A 39 5.06 10.82 1.23
CA ARG A 39 5.06 9.54 1.96
C ARG A 39 3.65 8.94 2.05
N CYS A 40 2.63 9.76 2.28
CA CYS A 40 1.25 9.27 2.33
C CYS A 40 0.79 8.69 0.98
N LEU A 41 1.02 9.41 -0.11
CA LEU A 41 0.68 8.93 -1.47
C LEU A 41 1.40 7.61 -1.78
N MET A 42 2.68 7.52 -1.44
CA MET A 42 3.46 6.29 -1.60
C MET A 42 2.90 5.15 -0.76
N ALA A 43 2.58 5.38 0.52
CA ALA A 43 1.98 4.37 1.39
C ALA A 43 0.65 3.83 0.82
N ARG A 44 -0.19 4.71 0.27
CA ARG A 44 -1.45 4.31 -0.42
C ARG A 44 -1.18 3.50 -1.69
N ARG A 45 -0.13 3.84 -2.45
CA ARG A 45 0.24 3.10 -3.65
C ARG A 45 0.78 1.72 -3.31
N ILE A 46 1.64 1.63 -2.29
CA ILE A 46 2.16 0.36 -1.77
C ILE A 46 1.01 -0.55 -1.30
N ALA A 47 0.06 0.00 -0.53
CA ALA A 47 -1.11 -0.76 -0.08
C ALA A 47 -1.90 -1.36 -1.26
N ARG A 48 -2.24 -0.51 -2.25
CA ARG A 48 -2.94 -0.97 -3.46
C ARG A 48 -2.19 -2.02 -4.24
N ASN A 49 -0.87 -1.94 -4.33
CA ASN A 49 -0.08 -2.98 -4.99
C ASN A 49 -0.20 -4.33 -4.26
N PHE A 50 -0.23 -4.33 -2.92
CA PHE A 50 -0.46 -5.56 -2.16
C PHE A 50 -1.87 -6.13 -2.39
N ASP A 51 -2.89 -5.28 -2.47
CA ASP A 51 -4.25 -5.72 -2.79
C ASP A 51 -4.28 -6.38 -4.18
N THR A 52 -3.70 -5.73 -5.19
CA THR A 52 -3.58 -6.29 -6.55
C THR A 52 -2.80 -7.61 -6.58
N LEU A 53 -1.69 -7.73 -5.83
CA LEU A 53 -0.96 -9.01 -5.72
C LEU A 53 -1.80 -10.10 -5.04
N GLY A 54 -2.63 -9.74 -4.07
CA GLY A 54 -3.55 -10.67 -3.39
C GLY A 54 -4.69 -11.19 -4.27
N GLU A 55 -5.08 -10.44 -5.29
CA GLU A 55 -6.11 -10.83 -6.26
C GLU A 55 -5.59 -11.82 -7.32
N GLN A 56 -4.27 -11.94 -7.51
CA GLN A 56 -3.72 -12.79 -8.57
C GLN A 56 -3.82 -14.28 -8.23
N GLU A 57 -4.31 -15.06 -9.20
CA GLU A 57 -4.55 -16.50 -9.00
C GLU A 57 -3.28 -17.32 -8.85
N CYS A 58 -2.14 -16.81 -9.35
CA CYS A 58 -0.86 -17.49 -9.33
C CYS A 58 -0.22 -17.65 -7.94
N PHE A 59 -0.75 -16.99 -6.91
CA PHE A 59 -0.27 -17.11 -5.54
C PHE A 59 -1.11 -18.05 -4.70
N SER A 60 -0.47 -18.78 -3.79
CA SER A 60 -1.14 -19.61 -2.78
C SER A 60 -1.97 -18.75 -1.82
N GLN A 61 -2.96 -19.37 -1.16
CA GLN A 61 -3.81 -18.70 -0.18
C GLN A 61 -2.99 -18.04 0.95
N ASP A 62 -1.94 -18.70 1.44
CA ASP A 62 -1.03 -18.16 2.45
C ASP A 62 -0.34 -16.87 2.00
N CYS A 63 0.14 -16.83 0.76
CA CYS A 63 0.74 -15.62 0.19
C CYS A 63 -0.29 -14.48 0.11
N ARG A 64 -1.50 -14.76 -0.36
CA ARG A 64 -2.59 -13.76 -0.43
C ARG A 64 -2.97 -13.23 0.95
N GLN A 65 -3.04 -14.08 1.97
CA GLN A 65 -3.27 -13.65 3.35
C GLN A 65 -2.15 -12.75 3.87
N ARG A 66 -0.88 -13.05 3.55
CA ARG A 66 0.26 -12.20 3.91
C ARG A 66 0.18 -10.84 3.20
N PHE A 67 -0.17 -10.81 1.91
CA PHE A 67 -0.38 -9.57 1.18
C PHE A 67 -1.50 -8.73 1.79
N ALA A 68 -2.66 -9.32 2.11
CA ALA A 68 -3.75 -8.61 2.78
C ALA A 68 -3.34 -7.98 4.12
N ARG A 69 -2.56 -8.71 4.94
CA ARG A 69 -2.02 -8.21 6.21
C ARG A 69 -1.05 -7.04 5.99
N LEU A 70 -0.20 -7.12 4.96
CA LEU A 70 0.74 -6.05 4.60
C LEU A 70 0.01 -4.82 4.05
N GLY A 71 -0.96 -5.01 3.15
CA GLY A 71 -1.83 -3.95 2.63
C GLY A 71 -2.54 -3.20 3.75
N THR A 72 -3.14 -3.92 4.69
CA THR A 72 -3.79 -3.33 5.88
C THR A 72 -2.83 -2.49 6.74
N ARG A 73 -1.57 -2.93 6.91
CA ARG A 73 -0.55 -2.15 7.64
C ARG A 73 -0.20 -0.85 6.89
N TRP A 74 -0.06 -0.93 5.57
CA TRP A 74 0.25 0.24 4.74
C TRP A 74 -0.91 1.23 4.63
N HIS A 75 -2.16 0.76 4.61
CA HIS A 75 -3.34 1.62 4.74
C HIS A 75 -3.32 2.40 6.06
N ARG A 76 -3.16 1.71 7.19
CA ARG A 76 -3.03 2.37 8.50
C ARG A 76 -1.87 3.36 8.53
N ARG A 77 -0.75 3.03 7.89
CA ARG A 77 0.40 3.93 7.79
C ARG A 77 0.05 5.18 6.99
N ALA A 78 -0.63 5.04 5.86
CA ALA A 78 -1.09 6.18 5.07
C ALA A 78 -2.03 7.08 5.88
N ASP A 79 -3.00 6.50 6.61
CA ASP A 79 -3.94 7.25 7.44
C ASP A 79 -3.22 8.05 8.55
N SER A 80 -2.22 7.43 9.19
CA SER A 80 -1.41 8.11 10.20
C SER A 80 -0.65 9.33 9.65
N LEU A 81 -0.20 9.26 8.39
CA LEU A 81 0.55 10.35 7.74
C LEU A 81 -0.34 11.51 7.28
N GLN A 82 -1.64 11.27 7.08
CA GLN A 82 -2.59 12.34 6.74
C GLN A 82 -3.01 13.17 7.95
N GLY A 83 -2.52 12.87 9.15
CA GLY A 83 -3.08 13.41 10.38
C GLY A 83 -4.49 12.86 10.67
N ARG A 84 -4.94 11.83 9.94
CA ARG A 84 -6.19 11.09 10.18
C ARG A 84 -5.97 10.00 11.24
N GLY A 85 -5.12 10.27 12.22
CA GLY A 85 -5.21 9.61 13.52
C GLY A 85 -6.44 10.14 14.26
N PRO A 86 -7.00 9.41 15.23
CA PRO A 86 -8.18 9.84 15.97
C PRO A 86 -7.87 11.15 16.73
N GLY A 87 -8.23 12.28 16.12
CA GLY A 87 -8.64 13.54 16.75
C GLY A 87 -7.73 14.24 17.76
N THR A 88 -6.47 13.86 17.97
CA THR A 88 -5.78 14.23 19.22
C THR A 88 -4.71 15.32 19.13
N PHE A 89 -4.21 15.69 17.95
CA PHE A 89 -3.20 16.78 17.89
C PHE A 89 -3.86 18.17 17.81
N PHE A 90 -4.74 18.39 16.82
CA PHE A 90 -5.44 19.67 16.66
C PHE A 90 -6.42 19.96 17.81
N ALA A 91 -7.15 18.94 18.32
CA ALA A 91 -8.03 19.14 19.47
C ALA A 91 -7.26 19.43 20.77
N ARG A 92 -6.01 18.96 20.89
CA ARG A 92 -5.16 19.24 22.05
C ARG A 92 -4.56 20.64 21.99
N VAL A 93 -4.17 21.10 20.80
CA VAL A 93 -3.69 22.48 20.57
C VAL A 93 -4.82 23.51 20.78
N GLN A 94 -6.04 23.24 20.30
CA GLN A 94 -7.20 24.10 20.56
C GLN A 94 -7.54 24.20 22.05
N ARG A 95 -7.44 23.08 22.80
CA ARG A 95 -7.73 23.06 24.24
C ARG A 95 -6.69 23.78 25.08
N THR A 96 -5.42 23.83 24.65
CA THR A 96 -4.37 24.63 25.31
C THR A 96 -4.42 26.11 24.96
N LEU A 97 -5.00 26.49 23.82
CA LEU A 97 -5.07 27.89 23.37
C LEU A 97 -6.40 28.59 23.72
N GLY A 98 -7.36 27.89 24.33
CA GLY A 98 -8.57 28.52 24.88
C GLY A 98 -9.53 29.15 23.85
N LEU A 99 -9.37 28.84 22.56
CA LEU A 99 -10.22 29.36 21.51
C LEU A 99 -11.44 28.44 21.36
N ARG A 100 -12.59 28.93 21.85
CA ARG A 100 -13.93 28.38 21.59
C ARG A 100 -14.55 29.06 20.38
#